data_AF-A0A2E3Z8F4-F1
#
_entry.id   AF-A0A2E3Z8F4-F1
#
_cell.length_a   1.000
_cell.length_b   1.000
_cell.length_c   1.000
_cell.angle_alpha   90.00
_cell.angle_beta   90.00
_cell.angle_gamma   90.00
#
_symmetry.space_group_name_H-M   'P 1'
#
loop_
_entity.id
_entity.type
_entity.pdbx_description
1 polymer ?
#
loop_
_entity_poly.entity_id
_entity_poly.type
_entity_poly.pdbx_seq_one_letter_code
_entity_poly.pdbx_strand_id
1 'polypeptide(L)'
;MNKFIAIGLWGIACWTALMFHSALQVHAEPIMEMDEGILTIHWSDADQAIGDVVYICGKIINVSNIGRITFLNFDEQRPANIAGVVFRDKYQNFSGDLKDLYQGKLVKIRGQITTFRDRPQIVVSDPEQIEIVKELPETVVPSKKTWEAGENQIVVATYNLLNLFDDVDDPYHADESTPAKTRKQLDQVAATIRALDADVLALQEVESRGYLKLFVDVFLKDMGYEYIVHIEGNDLRGIDVCLLSRVPVGPVISHRHVSFKDLEGHTRRLARDLIHVILQPPGSSPIGVWVVHLKSNFGGREFAEPIRLAEAKFVRRQLDKSLAANSDAAFLVMGDFNDIWKSEVMQAIVGKGSNALSMPLSEASMKSQITYNQDPYKSMIDFILSSPAMSRRYLKGSYRTIPGSVGTSGSDHNPVSAIFLLN
;
A
#
# COMPACT_ATOMS: atom_id res chain seq x y z
N MET A 1 7.98 -61.08 -69.13
CA MET A 1 7.03 -60.62 -70.16
C MET A 1 6.14 -59.54 -69.56
N ASN A 2 6.06 -58.38 -70.23
CA ASN A 2 5.12 -57.25 -70.09
C ASN A 2 4.96 -56.60 -68.70
N LYS A 3 5.51 -55.41 -68.40
CA LYS A 3 5.11 -54.03 -68.81
C LYS A 3 3.61 -53.75 -68.69
N PHE A 4 3.22 -52.75 -67.89
CA PHE A 4 2.53 -51.47 -68.22
C PHE A 4 2.04 -50.79 -66.91
N ILE A 5 2.54 -49.58 -66.52
CA ILE A 5 1.94 -48.22 -66.67
C ILE A 5 0.67 -48.02 -65.80
N ALA A 6 0.35 -46.92 -65.09
CA ALA A 6 1.01 -45.67 -64.65
C ALA A 6 0.00 -44.84 -63.80
N ILE A 7 0.52 -43.91 -62.98
CA ILE A 7 0.01 -42.56 -62.60
C ILE A 7 -1.42 -42.40 -62.03
N GLY A 8 -1.57 -41.67 -60.91
CA GLY A 8 -2.80 -40.90 -60.65
C GLY A 8 -3.17 -40.55 -59.20
N LEU A 9 -2.49 -39.56 -58.66
CA LEU A 9 -2.82 -38.60 -57.58
C LEU A 9 -4.33 -38.32 -57.23
N TRP A 10 -4.56 -38.04 -55.92
CA TRP A 10 -5.72 -37.44 -55.19
C TRP A 10 -6.75 -38.35 -54.49
N GLY A 11 -6.79 -38.24 -53.15
CA GLY A 11 -8.03 -38.38 -52.38
C GLY A 11 -7.92 -39.02 -50.98
N ILE A 12 -8.07 -38.18 -49.95
CA ILE A 12 -8.71 -38.48 -48.66
C ILE A 12 -7.86 -39.23 -47.62
N ALA A 13 -7.16 -38.47 -46.78
CA ALA A 13 -6.82 -38.86 -45.41
C ALA A 13 -7.59 -37.94 -44.46
N CYS A 14 -8.56 -38.50 -43.74
CA CYS A 14 -9.23 -37.79 -42.65
C CYS A 14 -9.72 -38.82 -41.63
N TRP A 15 -8.82 -39.35 -40.82
CA TRP A 15 -9.16 -40.03 -39.57
C TRP A 15 -8.22 -39.55 -38.46
N THR A 16 -8.83 -39.22 -37.33
CA THR A 16 -8.28 -38.97 -35.99
C THR A 16 -7.49 -37.68 -35.76
N ALA A 17 -8.21 -36.62 -35.36
CA ALA A 17 -7.69 -35.62 -34.42
C ALA A 17 -8.84 -35.14 -33.53
N LEU A 18 -8.93 -35.66 -32.31
CA LEU A 18 -9.70 -35.11 -31.20
C LEU A 18 -9.34 -35.87 -29.92
N MET A 19 -8.09 -35.70 -29.49
CA MET A 19 -7.71 -35.84 -28.08
C MET A 19 -7.81 -34.43 -27.49
N PHE A 20 -8.93 -34.17 -26.80
CA PHE A 20 -9.09 -33.01 -25.94
C PHE A 20 -7.97 -33.02 -24.89
N HIS A 21 -6.94 -32.18 -25.08
CA HIS A 21 -6.12 -31.73 -23.96
C HIS A 21 -6.91 -30.59 -23.29
N SER A 22 -7.80 -30.95 -22.36
CA SER A 22 -8.20 -30.01 -21.32
C SER A 22 -7.01 -29.86 -20.37
N ALA A 23 -6.07 -28.99 -20.71
CA ALA A 23 -5.18 -28.43 -19.71
C ALA A 23 -6.06 -27.59 -18.78
N LEU A 24 -6.51 -28.22 -17.69
CA LEU A 24 -6.94 -27.48 -16.51
C LEU A 24 -5.70 -26.67 -16.09
N GLN A 25 -5.67 -25.39 -16.45
CA GLN A 25 -4.91 -24.40 -15.69
C GLN A 25 -5.47 -24.48 -14.28
N VAL A 26 -4.78 -25.22 -13.42
CA VAL A 26 -4.89 -25.03 -11.98
C VAL A 26 -4.32 -23.64 -11.76
N HIS A 27 -5.20 -22.62 -11.81
CA HIS A 27 -4.84 -21.32 -11.26
C HIS A 27 -4.47 -21.60 -9.80
N ALA A 28 -3.22 -21.33 -9.44
CA ALA A 28 -2.82 -21.38 -8.05
C ALA A 28 -3.78 -20.48 -7.26
N GLU A 29 -4.26 -20.93 -6.11
CA GLU A 29 -5.07 -20.07 -5.24
C GLU A 29 -4.24 -18.81 -4.90
N PRO A 30 -4.88 -17.63 -4.92
CA PRO A 30 -4.16 -16.39 -4.69
C PRO A 30 -3.58 -16.35 -3.28
N ILE A 31 -2.44 -15.69 -3.11
CA ILE A 31 -1.75 -15.61 -1.81
C ILE A 31 -2.58 -14.82 -0.76
N MET A 32 -3.34 -13.83 -1.23
CA MET A 32 -4.34 -13.11 -0.47
C MET A 32 -5.63 -13.04 -1.28
N GLU A 33 -6.74 -13.48 -0.70
CA GLU A 33 -8.05 -13.33 -1.35
C GLU A 33 -8.54 -11.89 -1.18
N MET A 34 -9.17 -11.31 -2.22
CA MET A 34 -9.65 -9.92 -2.22
C MET A 34 -10.62 -9.62 -1.07
N ASP A 35 -11.37 -10.62 -0.60
CA ASP A 35 -12.35 -10.49 0.46
C ASP A 35 -11.82 -10.93 1.86
N GLU A 36 -10.58 -11.42 1.97
CA GLU A 36 -10.02 -11.97 3.22
C GLU A 36 -9.95 -10.93 4.36
N GLY A 37 -9.69 -9.66 4.03
CA GLY A 37 -9.62 -8.56 5.00
C GLY A 37 -10.96 -7.90 5.33
N ILE A 38 -12.08 -8.36 4.75
CA ILE A 38 -13.39 -7.75 4.95
C ILE A 38 -14.00 -8.27 6.27
N LEU A 39 -14.29 -7.35 7.18
CA LEU A 39 -14.87 -7.73 8.47
C LEU A 39 -16.32 -8.15 8.27
N THR A 40 -16.71 -9.21 8.96
CA THR A 40 -18.12 -9.58 9.14
C THR A 40 -18.60 -9.00 10.46
N ILE A 41 -19.59 -8.11 10.40
CA ILE A 41 -20.05 -7.32 11.54
C ILE A 41 -21.56 -7.49 11.73
N HIS A 42 -22.04 -7.37 12.96
CA HIS A 42 -23.47 -7.30 13.20
C HIS A 42 -23.99 -5.93 12.73
N TRP A 43 -25.20 -5.88 12.18
CA TRP A 43 -25.77 -4.63 11.64
C TRP A 43 -25.82 -3.48 12.65
N SER A 44 -25.90 -3.78 13.96
CA SER A 44 -25.93 -2.75 15.01
C SER A 44 -24.61 -1.99 15.16
N ASP A 45 -23.50 -2.56 14.68
CA ASP A 45 -22.15 -2.01 14.86
C ASP A 45 -21.66 -1.26 13.61
N ALA A 46 -22.57 -1.00 12.66
CA ALA A 46 -22.22 -0.40 11.38
C ALA A 46 -21.73 1.05 11.47
N ASP A 47 -22.11 1.77 12.52
CA ASP A 47 -21.61 3.12 12.81
C ASP A 47 -20.09 3.14 13.04
N GLN A 48 -19.53 2.07 13.60
CA GLN A 48 -18.09 1.90 13.83
C GLN A 48 -17.31 1.53 12.56
N ALA A 49 -18.00 1.22 11.45
CA ALA A 49 -17.42 0.83 10.17
C ALA A 49 -17.68 1.85 9.05
N ILE A 50 -18.08 3.09 9.36
CA ILE A 50 -18.32 4.12 8.34
C ILE A 50 -17.05 4.33 7.49
N GLY A 51 -17.22 4.26 6.18
CA GLY A 51 -16.13 4.35 5.20
C GLY A 51 -15.51 3.01 4.82
N ASP A 52 -15.71 1.95 5.60
CA ASP A 52 -15.16 0.62 5.33
C ASP A 52 -16.07 -0.23 4.47
N VAL A 53 -15.45 -1.10 3.66
CA VAL A 53 -16.14 -2.26 3.07
C VAL A 53 -16.20 -3.36 4.13
N VAL A 54 -17.42 -3.83 4.41
CA VAL A 54 -17.72 -4.88 5.40
C VAL A 54 -18.76 -5.84 4.84
N TYR A 55 -18.94 -6.95 5.53
CA TYR A 55 -20.16 -7.73 5.47
C TYR A 55 -21.03 -7.38 6.68
N ILE A 56 -22.22 -6.83 6.44
CA ILE A 56 -23.23 -6.67 7.49
C ILE A 56 -24.08 -7.93 7.56
N CYS A 57 -24.23 -8.47 8.77
CA CYS A 57 -25.08 -9.61 9.05
C CYS A 57 -26.27 -9.25 9.92
N GLY A 58 -27.43 -9.81 9.58
CA GLY A 58 -28.65 -9.64 10.37
C GLY A 58 -29.88 -10.19 9.67
N LYS A 59 -31.02 -10.10 10.34
CA LYS A 59 -32.32 -10.41 9.76
C LYS A 59 -32.90 -9.17 9.10
N ILE A 60 -33.37 -9.29 7.85
CA ILE A 60 -34.17 -8.22 7.25
C ILE A 60 -35.57 -8.27 7.85
N ILE A 61 -35.89 -7.29 8.70
CA ILE A 61 -37.18 -7.24 9.40
C ILE A 61 -38.28 -6.72 8.47
N ASN A 62 -37.97 -5.72 7.65
CA ASN A 62 -38.94 -5.10 6.75
C ASN A 62 -38.26 -4.61 5.46
N VAL A 63 -38.90 -4.88 4.32
CA VAL A 63 -38.55 -4.27 3.04
C VAL A 63 -39.58 -3.20 2.69
N SER A 64 -39.14 -1.94 2.62
CA SER A 64 -40.03 -0.79 2.40
C SER A 64 -39.61 0.04 1.19
N ASN A 65 -40.57 0.46 0.39
CA ASN A 65 -40.34 1.27 -0.82
C ASN A 65 -40.76 2.73 -0.56
N ILE A 66 -39.85 3.68 -0.81
CA ILE A 66 -40.15 5.12 -0.74
C ILE A 66 -39.64 5.78 -2.03
N GLY A 67 -40.57 6.18 -2.90
CA GLY A 67 -40.26 6.86 -4.15
C GLY A 67 -39.47 5.97 -5.12
N ARG A 68 -38.15 6.21 -5.23
CA ARG A 68 -37.22 5.49 -6.11
C ARG A 68 -36.21 4.62 -5.35
N ILE A 69 -36.47 4.37 -4.06
CA ILE A 69 -35.54 3.68 -3.18
C ILE A 69 -36.30 2.56 -2.45
N THR A 70 -35.68 1.39 -2.40
CA THR A 70 -36.08 0.28 -1.52
C THR A 70 -35.09 0.17 -0.37
N PHE A 71 -35.62 0.11 0.85
CA PHE A 71 -34.85 -0.10 2.07
C PHE A 71 -35.02 -1.53 2.57
N LEU A 72 -33.91 -2.23 2.76
CA LEU A 72 -33.79 -3.50 3.45
C LEU A 72 -33.43 -3.20 4.92
N ASN A 73 -34.44 -3.14 5.79
CA ASN A 73 -34.26 -2.69 7.17
C ASN A 73 -33.91 -3.86 8.09
N PHE A 74 -32.86 -3.70 8.89
CA PHE A 74 -32.43 -4.68 9.90
C PHE A 74 -33.16 -4.53 11.25
N ASP A 75 -33.92 -3.44 11.43
CA ASP A 75 -34.68 -3.17 12.64
C ASP A 75 -36.09 -2.60 12.35
N GLU A 76 -36.90 -2.56 13.41
CA GLU A 76 -38.24 -1.94 13.41
C GLU A 76 -38.19 -0.43 13.67
N GLN A 77 -37.02 0.12 14.00
CA GLN A 77 -36.87 1.54 14.33
C GLN A 77 -37.15 2.42 13.11
N ARG A 78 -37.73 3.59 13.33
CA ARG A 78 -38.05 4.55 12.26
C ARG A 78 -37.53 5.94 12.64
N PRO A 79 -36.52 6.47 11.93
CA PRO A 79 -35.72 5.81 10.89
C PRO A 79 -34.90 4.64 11.44
N ALA A 80 -34.59 3.65 10.59
CA ALA A 80 -33.75 2.51 10.97
C ALA A 80 -32.33 2.97 11.33
N ASN A 81 -31.63 2.21 12.18
CA ASN A 81 -30.24 2.54 12.52
C ASN A 81 -29.32 2.36 11.31
N ILE A 82 -29.59 1.33 10.50
CA ILE A 82 -29.01 1.11 9.19
C ILE A 82 -30.00 0.42 8.27
N ALA A 83 -29.88 0.70 6.97
CA ALA A 83 -30.61 -0.02 5.93
C ALA A 83 -29.70 -0.38 4.75
N GLY A 84 -29.97 -1.54 4.15
CA GLY A 84 -29.57 -1.80 2.77
C GLY A 84 -30.40 -0.94 1.83
N VAL A 85 -29.76 -0.24 0.89
CA VAL A 85 -30.40 0.71 -0.01
C VAL A 85 -30.26 0.23 -1.44
N VAL A 86 -31.38 -0.09 -2.08
CA VAL A 86 -31.43 -0.42 -3.51
C VAL A 86 -32.11 0.72 -4.26
N PHE A 87 -31.42 1.31 -5.22
CA PHE A 87 -31.98 2.35 -6.07
C PHE A 87 -32.77 1.74 -7.24
N ARG A 88 -33.82 2.44 -7.69
CA ARG A 88 -34.72 1.98 -8.75
C ARG A 88 -34.03 1.61 -10.06
N ASP A 89 -32.94 2.28 -10.42
CA ASP A 89 -32.15 1.99 -11.62
C ASP A 89 -31.35 0.67 -11.51
N LYS A 90 -31.35 0.01 -10.34
CA LYS A 90 -30.73 -1.29 -10.10
C LYS A 90 -31.73 -2.44 -9.99
N TYR A 91 -33.03 -2.16 -10.00
CA TYR A 91 -34.05 -3.20 -9.83
C TYR A 91 -33.96 -4.29 -10.90
N GLN A 92 -33.57 -3.96 -12.14
CA GLN A 92 -33.44 -4.98 -13.19
C GLN A 92 -32.33 -6.02 -12.93
N ASN A 93 -31.43 -5.77 -11.98
CA ASN A 93 -30.39 -6.72 -11.61
C ASN A 93 -30.94 -7.84 -10.70
N PHE A 94 -32.11 -7.65 -10.10
CA PHE A 94 -32.72 -8.60 -9.19
C PHE A 94 -33.76 -9.45 -9.92
N SER A 95 -33.83 -10.74 -9.56
CA SER A 95 -34.70 -11.72 -10.20
C SER A 95 -36.20 -11.55 -9.91
N GLY A 96 -36.56 -10.64 -9.00
CA GLY A 96 -37.94 -10.44 -8.57
C GLY A 96 -38.10 -9.29 -7.57
N ASP A 97 -39.27 -9.24 -6.92
CA ASP A 97 -39.57 -8.24 -5.90
C ASP A 97 -38.66 -8.43 -4.67
N LEU A 98 -37.99 -7.35 -4.25
CA LEU A 98 -37.02 -7.37 -3.15
C LEU A 98 -37.64 -7.80 -1.82
N LYS A 99 -38.94 -7.56 -1.61
CA LYS A 99 -39.65 -7.99 -0.41
C LYS A 99 -39.78 -9.50 -0.39
N ASP A 100 -40.15 -10.12 -1.50
CA ASP A 100 -40.29 -11.57 -1.61
C ASP A 100 -38.93 -12.28 -1.51
N LEU A 101 -37.88 -11.65 -2.05
CA LEU A 101 -36.52 -12.18 -2.01
C LEU A 101 -35.92 -12.15 -0.60
N TYR A 102 -36.05 -11.04 0.13
CA TYR A 102 -35.22 -10.79 1.31
C TYR A 102 -35.98 -10.60 2.63
N GLN A 103 -37.26 -10.25 2.63
CA GLN A 103 -37.97 -9.98 3.89
C GLN A 103 -38.04 -11.23 4.77
N GLY A 104 -37.66 -11.08 6.05
CA GLY A 104 -37.63 -12.14 7.03
C GLY A 104 -36.45 -13.10 6.91
N LYS A 105 -35.56 -12.93 5.93
CA LYS A 105 -34.36 -13.75 5.74
C LYS A 105 -33.20 -13.26 6.60
N LEU A 106 -32.33 -14.18 7.00
CA LEU A 106 -31.01 -13.87 7.50
C LEU A 106 -30.10 -13.62 6.30
N VAL A 107 -29.38 -12.51 6.31
CA VAL A 107 -28.55 -12.10 5.19
C VAL A 107 -27.18 -11.67 5.67
N LYS A 108 -26.21 -11.80 4.76
CA LYS A 108 -24.88 -11.21 4.82
C LYS A 108 -24.73 -10.30 3.60
N ILE A 109 -24.62 -8.99 3.83
CA ILE A 109 -24.57 -7.97 2.77
C ILE A 109 -23.16 -7.38 2.69
N ARG A 110 -22.48 -7.55 1.54
CA ARG A 110 -21.19 -6.93 1.25
C ARG A 110 -21.37 -5.50 0.73
N GLY A 111 -20.58 -4.57 1.23
CA GLY A 111 -20.55 -3.21 0.69
C GLY A 111 -19.89 -2.20 1.61
N GLN A 112 -19.70 -0.99 1.08
CA GLN A 112 -19.17 0.12 1.87
C GLN A 112 -20.26 0.73 2.74
N ILE A 113 -19.95 0.99 4.01
CA ILE A 113 -20.85 1.76 4.88
C ILE A 113 -20.67 3.24 4.58
N THR A 114 -21.75 3.88 4.14
CA THR A 114 -21.78 5.32 3.85
C THR A 114 -22.81 5.98 4.74
N THR A 115 -22.76 7.31 4.85
CA THR A 115 -23.79 8.08 5.56
C THR A 115 -24.68 8.84 4.59
N PHE A 116 -25.98 8.85 4.87
CA PHE A 116 -26.93 9.76 4.24
C PHE A 116 -27.71 10.48 5.33
N ARG A 117 -27.57 11.82 5.40
CA ARG A 117 -28.12 12.64 6.50
C ARG A 117 -27.71 12.10 7.88
N ASP A 118 -26.42 11.84 8.03
CA ASP A 118 -25.78 11.33 9.25
C ASP A 118 -26.29 9.95 9.71
N ARG A 119 -26.91 9.18 8.82
CA ARG A 119 -27.36 7.81 9.09
C ARG A 119 -26.58 6.80 8.25
N PRO A 120 -26.03 5.73 8.86
CA PRO A 120 -25.39 4.64 8.14
C PRO A 120 -26.34 3.99 7.12
N GLN A 121 -25.80 3.65 5.96
CA GLN A 121 -26.47 2.87 4.93
C GLN A 121 -25.45 2.05 4.15
N ILE A 122 -25.91 0.96 3.55
CA ILE A 122 -25.12 0.13 2.63
C ILE A 122 -25.85 0.06 1.29
N VAL A 123 -25.21 0.56 0.23
CA VAL A 123 -25.82 0.56 -1.11
C VAL A 123 -25.67 -0.82 -1.73
N VAL A 124 -26.79 -1.40 -2.14
CA VAL A 124 -26.87 -2.69 -2.82
C VAL A 124 -27.28 -2.44 -4.26
N SER A 125 -26.34 -2.65 -5.19
CA SER A 125 -26.54 -2.49 -6.63
C SER A 125 -26.70 -3.82 -7.36
N ASP A 126 -26.21 -4.91 -6.78
CA ASP A 126 -26.24 -6.25 -7.38
C ASP A 126 -26.67 -7.31 -6.36
N PRO A 127 -27.49 -8.33 -6.74
CA PRO A 127 -27.83 -9.43 -5.86
C PRO A 127 -26.63 -10.21 -5.32
N GLU A 128 -25.48 -10.25 -6.01
CA GLU A 128 -24.26 -10.93 -5.52
C GLU A 128 -23.72 -10.30 -4.23
N GLN A 129 -24.10 -9.05 -3.92
CA GLN A 129 -23.77 -8.44 -2.63
C GLN A 129 -24.53 -9.06 -1.46
N ILE A 130 -25.64 -9.78 -1.69
CA ILE A 130 -26.48 -10.34 -0.63
C ILE A 130 -26.42 -11.87 -0.68
N GLU A 131 -25.79 -12.44 0.33
CA GLU A 131 -25.88 -13.87 0.61
C GLU A 131 -27.01 -14.15 1.61
N ILE A 132 -27.94 -15.04 1.26
CA ILE A 132 -28.95 -15.54 2.21
C ILE A 132 -28.34 -16.71 2.97
N VAL A 133 -28.21 -16.54 4.29
CA VAL A 133 -27.58 -17.52 5.16
C VAL A 133 -28.62 -18.28 5.98
N LYS A 134 -28.30 -19.52 6.37
CA LYS A 134 -29.16 -20.32 7.25
C LYS A 134 -29.04 -19.90 8.71
N GLU A 135 -27.84 -19.50 9.12
CA GLU A 135 -27.49 -19.03 10.46
C GLU A 135 -26.57 -17.81 10.31
N LEU A 136 -26.60 -16.89 11.27
CA LEU A 136 -25.72 -15.72 11.23
C LEU A 136 -24.26 -16.17 11.50
N PRO A 137 -23.29 -15.74 10.69
CA PRO A 137 -21.88 -16.04 10.94
C PRO A 137 -21.41 -15.35 12.23
N GLU A 138 -20.23 -15.74 12.72
CA GLU A 138 -19.55 -14.97 13.76
C GLU A 138 -19.30 -13.54 13.28
N THR A 139 -19.52 -12.60 14.20
CA THR A 139 -19.35 -11.17 13.93
C THR A 139 -18.33 -10.60 14.88
N VAL A 140 -17.64 -9.57 14.41
CA VAL A 140 -16.71 -8.80 15.23
C VAL A 140 -17.18 -7.36 15.35
N VAL A 141 -16.84 -6.72 16.46
CA VAL A 141 -17.01 -5.28 16.62
C VAL A 141 -15.80 -4.61 15.98
N PRO A 142 -15.97 -3.74 14.96
CA PRO A 142 -14.86 -3.00 14.38
C PRO A 142 -14.10 -2.22 15.44
N SER A 143 -12.78 -2.41 15.49
CA SER A 143 -11.89 -1.62 16.33
C SER A 143 -10.65 -1.28 15.54
N LYS A 144 -10.35 0.01 15.46
CA LYS A 144 -9.13 0.53 14.84
C LYS A 144 -8.36 1.32 15.88
N LYS A 145 -7.03 1.23 15.85
CA LYS A 145 -6.17 2.16 16.55
C LYS A 145 -6.45 3.56 16.01
N THR A 146 -7.07 4.41 16.81
CA THR A 146 -7.18 5.83 16.51
C THR A 146 -5.83 6.48 16.78
N TRP A 147 -5.32 7.22 15.80
CA TRP A 147 -4.20 8.10 16.06
C TRP A 147 -4.69 9.29 16.87
N GLU A 148 -4.11 9.45 18.05
CA GLU A 148 -4.24 10.64 18.86
C GLU A 148 -2.85 11.26 18.95
N ALA A 149 -2.77 12.59 18.84
CA ALA A 149 -1.50 13.32 18.94
C ALA A 149 -0.79 13.15 20.31
N GLY A 150 -1.40 12.43 21.26
CA GLY A 150 -0.83 11.94 22.50
C GLY A 150 0.08 12.96 23.20
N GLU A 151 1.28 12.51 23.57
CA GLU A 151 2.37 13.30 24.17
C GLU A 151 2.98 14.36 23.23
N ASN A 152 2.23 14.86 22.24
CA ASN A 152 2.71 15.77 21.21
C ASN A 152 3.89 15.17 20.42
N GLN A 153 3.80 13.88 20.10
CA GLN A 153 4.84 13.07 19.46
C GLN A 153 4.33 12.40 18.19
N ILE A 154 5.25 12.08 17.29
CA ILE A 154 5.01 11.29 16.09
C ILE A 154 6.12 10.25 15.94
N VAL A 155 5.72 8.99 15.79
CA VAL A 155 6.63 7.88 15.48
C VAL A 155 6.69 7.73 13.96
N VAL A 156 7.87 7.92 13.38
CA VAL A 156 8.09 7.77 11.94
C VAL A 156 9.04 6.61 11.68
N ALA A 157 8.80 5.85 10.61
CA ALA A 157 9.65 4.73 10.23
C ALA A 157 9.80 4.61 8.71
N THR A 158 10.88 3.96 8.26
CA THR A 158 11.02 3.53 6.87
C THR A 158 11.34 2.05 6.78
N TYR A 159 10.79 1.39 5.77
CA TYR A 159 10.98 -0.03 5.54
C TYR A 159 10.90 -0.42 4.06
N ASN A 160 12.01 -0.91 3.51
CA ASN A 160 11.99 -1.60 2.22
C ASN A 160 11.42 -3.02 2.43
N LEU A 161 10.34 -3.34 1.71
CA LEU A 161 9.60 -4.58 1.92
C LEU A 161 10.19 -5.78 1.19
N LEU A 162 11.24 -5.64 0.38
CA LEU A 162 11.76 -6.70 -0.51
C LEU A 162 10.66 -7.24 -1.43
N ASN A 163 10.20 -6.42 -2.37
CA ASN A 163 9.13 -6.73 -3.33
C ASN A 163 7.82 -7.21 -2.68
N LEU A 164 6.98 -6.29 -2.17
CA LEU A 164 5.56 -6.56 -1.92
C LEU A 164 4.79 -6.52 -3.25
N PHE A 165 4.89 -7.64 -3.97
CA PHE A 165 4.29 -7.88 -5.28
C PHE A 165 3.20 -8.94 -5.16
N ASP A 166 2.18 -8.81 -6.00
CA ASP A 166 1.12 -9.79 -6.15
C ASP A 166 1.53 -10.96 -7.04
N ASP A 167 0.63 -11.93 -7.21
CA ASP A 167 0.84 -13.14 -8.00
C ASP A 167 0.22 -13.06 -9.40
N VAL A 168 -0.13 -11.85 -9.84
CA VAL A 168 -0.77 -11.56 -11.12
C VAL A 168 0.19 -10.77 -12.01
N ASP A 169 0.53 -11.35 -13.16
CA ASP A 169 1.37 -10.72 -14.19
C ASP A 169 0.81 -9.35 -14.62
N ASP A 170 1.62 -8.29 -14.52
CA ASP A 170 1.29 -6.97 -15.01
C ASP A 170 1.80 -6.80 -16.46
N PRO A 171 0.92 -6.75 -17.47
CA PRO A 171 1.33 -6.65 -18.88
C PRO A 171 2.06 -5.33 -19.23
N TYR A 172 2.14 -4.37 -18.31
CA TYR A 172 2.83 -3.09 -18.49
C TYR A 172 4.20 -3.02 -17.78
N HIS A 173 4.56 -4.01 -16.97
CA HIS A 173 5.82 -4.08 -16.25
C HIS A 173 6.57 -5.37 -16.58
N ALA A 174 7.87 -5.41 -16.25
CA ALA A 174 8.74 -6.56 -16.41
C ALA A 174 8.95 -7.25 -15.05
N ASP A 175 7.85 -7.64 -14.41
CA ASP A 175 7.80 -8.20 -13.06
C ASP A 175 7.88 -9.73 -13.05
N GLU A 176 7.87 -10.42 -14.19
CA GLU A 176 7.71 -11.88 -14.32
C GLU A 176 8.83 -12.70 -13.63
N SER A 177 9.94 -12.04 -13.29
CA SER A 177 11.07 -12.62 -12.55
C SER A 177 11.06 -12.31 -11.05
N THR A 178 10.06 -11.58 -10.56
CA THR A 178 9.91 -11.14 -9.18
C THR A 178 8.88 -12.04 -8.49
N PRO A 179 9.31 -13.02 -7.68
CA PRO A 179 8.35 -13.90 -7.03
C PRO A 179 7.55 -13.14 -5.97
N ALA A 180 6.24 -13.35 -5.96
CA ALA A 180 5.36 -12.89 -4.90
C ALA A 180 5.80 -13.44 -3.53
N LYS A 181 5.59 -12.66 -2.47
CA LYS A 181 5.87 -13.10 -1.10
C LYS A 181 4.93 -14.23 -0.70
N THR A 182 5.47 -15.28 -0.09
CA THR A 182 4.64 -16.30 0.56
C THR A 182 3.82 -15.69 1.70
N ARG A 183 2.69 -16.31 2.05
CA ARG A 183 1.86 -15.91 3.21
C ARG A 183 2.67 -15.71 4.49
N LYS A 184 3.58 -16.65 4.78
CA LYS A 184 4.46 -16.58 5.94
C LYS A 184 5.38 -15.34 5.93
N GLN A 185 5.87 -14.94 4.76
CA GLN A 185 6.67 -13.71 4.64
C GLN A 185 5.79 -12.47 4.84
N LEU A 186 4.55 -12.46 4.34
CA LEU A 186 3.60 -11.38 4.60
C LEU A 186 3.28 -11.25 6.10
N ASP A 187 3.05 -12.36 6.81
CA ASP A 187 2.90 -12.36 8.27
C ASP A 187 4.10 -11.76 9.00
N GLN A 188 5.32 -12.03 8.51
CA GLN A 188 6.56 -11.50 9.09
C GLN A 188 6.76 -10.01 8.82
N VAL A 189 6.41 -9.55 7.62
CA VAL A 189 6.37 -8.11 7.29
C VAL A 189 5.36 -7.43 8.22
N ALA A 190 4.17 -8.00 8.38
CA ALA A 190 3.14 -7.46 9.26
C ALA A 190 3.57 -7.42 10.72
N ALA A 191 4.18 -8.49 11.23
CA ALA A 191 4.72 -8.55 12.58
C ALA A 191 5.81 -7.48 12.81
N THR A 192 6.64 -7.24 11.79
CA THR A 192 7.68 -6.20 11.82
C THR A 192 7.06 -4.80 11.85
N ILE A 193 6.05 -4.54 11.03
CA ILE A 193 5.31 -3.26 11.04
C ILE A 193 4.60 -3.04 12.39
N ARG A 194 4.02 -4.10 12.96
CA ARG A 194 3.45 -4.07 14.32
C ARG A 194 4.49 -3.74 15.39
N ALA A 195 5.70 -4.29 15.29
CA ALA A 195 6.78 -4.03 16.22
C ALA A 195 7.39 -2.62 16.12
N LEU A 196 7.29 -1.99 14.93
CA LEU A 196 7.62 -0.57 14.74
C LEU A 196 6.59 0.34 15.39
N ASP A 197 5.31 -0.03 15.29
CA ASP A 197 4.16 0.73 15.74
C ASP A 197 4.15 2.21 15.28
N ALA A 198 4.68 2.46 14.07
CA ALA A 198 4.87 3.81 13.55
C ALA A 198 3.54 4.47 13.18
N ASP A 199 3.42 5.78 13.41
CA ASP A 199 2.28 6.58 12.96
C ASP A 199 2.38 6.89 11.46
N VAL A 200 3.61 6.95 10.96
CA VAL A 200 3.92 7.18 9.55
C VAL A 200 5.02 6.22 9.12
N LEU A 201 4.74 5.45 8.07
CA LEU A 201 5.65 4.45 7.54
C LEU A 201 5.92 4.71 6.07
N ALA A 202 7.15 5.13 5.76
CA ALA A 202 7.65 5.21 4.39
C ALA A 202 8.05 3.81 3.92
N LEU A 203 7.54 3.39 2.78
CA LEU A 203 7.73 2.05 2.24
C LEU A 203 8.43 2.11 0.89
N GLN A 204 9.21 1.08 0.61
CA GLN A 204 9.90 0.87 -0.67
C GLN A 204 9.63 -0.56 -1.16
N GLU A 205 9.73 -0.75 -2.48
CA GLU A 205 9.48 -2.03 -3.15
C GLU A 205 8.06 -2.53 -2.98
N VAL A 206 7.12 -1.64 -3.23
CA VAL A 206 5.70 -1.97 -3.36
C VAL A 206 5.34 -1.86 -4.83
N GLU A 207 4.58 -2.81 -5.33
CA GLU A 207 4.14 -2.85 -6.72
C GLU A 207 2.93 -1.96 -6.99
N SER A 208 1.86 -2.14 -6.21
CA SER A 208 0.60 -1.46 -6.49
C SER A 208 -0.11 -0.96 -5.25
N ARG A 209 -0.88 0.13 -5.44
CA ARG A 209 -1.78 0.66 -4.40
C ARG A 209 -2.79 -0.39 -3.93
N GLY A 210 -3.34 -1.16 -4.87
CA GLY A 210 -4.40 -2.15 -4.60
C GLY A 210 -3.89 -3.27 -3.70
N TYR A 211 -2.73 -3.83 -4.04
CA TYR A 211 -2.15 -4.92 -3.27
C TYR A 211 -1.66 -4.45 -1.89
N LEU A 212 -1.07 -3.25 -1.79
CA LEU A 212 -0.75 -2.66 -0.49
C LEU A 212 -1.98 -2.45 0.39
N LYS A 213 -3.10 -2.00 -0.20
CA LYS A 213 -4.38 -1.84 0.53
C LYS A 213 -4.89 -3.20 1.03
N LEU A 214 -4.84 -4.23 0.19
CA LEU A 214 -5.23 -5.58 0.59
C LEU A 214 -4.35 -6.10 1.72
N PHE A 215 -3.03 -5.93 1.63
CA PHE A 215 -2.10 -6.28 2.70
C PHE A 215 -2.45 -5.57 4.02
N VAL A 216 -2.76 -4.28 3.98
CA VAL A 216 -3.20 -3.53 5.17
C VAL A 216 -4.52 -4.08 5.71
N ASP A 217 -5.51 -4.36 4.86
CA ASP A 217 -6.81 -4.87 5.29
C ASP A 217 -6.75 -6.28 5.89
N VAL A 218 -5.87 -7.13 5.36
CA VAL A 218 -5.71 -8.51 5.82
C VAL A 218 -4.88 -8.56 7.10
N PHE A 219 -3.75 -7.84 7.15
CA PHE A 219 -2.76 -8.03 8.20
C PHE A 219 -2.64 -6.90 9.21
N LEU A 220 -3.13 -5.69 8.90
CA LEU A 220 -2.86 -4.47 9.67
C LEU A 220 -4.12 -3.62 9.90
N LYS A 221 -5.33 -4.16 9.70
CA LYS A 221 -6.59 -3.39 9.72
C LYS A 221 -6.83 -2.66 11.03
N ASP A 222 -6.47 -3.30 12.14
CA ASP A 222 -6.54 -2.77 13.49
C ASP A 222 -5.48 -1.70 13.79
N MET A 223 -4.44 -1.55 12.97
CA MET A 223 -3.35 -0.61 13.20
C MET A 223 -3.66 0.84 12.80
N GLY A 224 -4.82 1.11 12.19
CA GLY A 224 -5.30 2.47 11.92
C GLY A 224 -4.59 3.21 10.77
N TYR A 225 -3.94 2.50 9.84
CA TYR A 225 -3.37 3.11 8.64
C TYR A 225 -4.45 3.46 7.62
N GLU A 226 -5.23 4.50 7.88
CA GLU A 226 -6.33 4.94 7.01
C GLU A 226 -5.85 5.60 5.72
N TYR A 227 -4.67 6.24 5.77
CA TYR A 227 -4.12 6.98 4.64
C TYR A 227 -3.02 6.16 3.98
N ILE A 228 -3.32 5.63 2.80
CA ILE A 228 -2.34 4.99 1.91
C ILE A 228 -2.00 5.99 0.80
N VAL A 229 -0.71 6.26 0.59
CA VAL A 229 -0.21 7.08 -0.51
C VAL A 229 0.67 6.21 -1.39
N HIS A 230 0.30 6.08 -2.66
CA HIS A 230 1.04 5.34 -3.69
C HIS A 230 0.79 6.02 -5.03
N ILE A 231 1.85 6.27 -5.79
CA ILE A 231 1.76 6.84 -7.14
C ILE A 231 2.71 6.05 -8.02
N GLU A 232 2.16 5.51 -9.11
CA GLU A 232 2.93 4.73 -10.08
C GLU A 232 4.18 5.47 -10.56
N GLY A 233 5.35 4.85 -10.44
CA GLY A 233 6.65 5.40 -10.82
C GLY A 233 6.98 5.26 -12.31
N ASN A 234 8.28 5.12 -12.60
CA ASN A 234 8.80 4.82 -13.94
C ASN A 234 9.76 3.62 -13.93
N ASP A 235 9.80 2.84 -12.85
CA ASP A 235 10.64 1.65 -12.77
C ASP A 235 10.04 0.57 -13.66
N LEU A 236 10.87 -0.05 -14.50
CA LEU A 236 10.37 -1.01 -15.47
C LEU A 236 9.78 -2.27 -14.82
N ARG A 237 10.14 -2.57 -13.57
CA ARG A 237 9.60 -3.69 -12.79
C ARG A 237 8.40 -3.28 -11.93
N GLY A 238 7.90 -2.05 -12.00
CA GLY A 238 6.81 -1.58 -11.13
C GLY A 238 7.25 -1.33 -9.67
N ILE A 239 8.54 -1.13 -9.41
CA ILE A 239 9.05 -0.91 -8.04
C ILE A 239 8.77 0.52 -7.60
N ASP A 240 7.86 0.69 -6.65
CA ASP A 240 7.48 2.01 -6.16
C ASP A 240 7.79 2.28 -4.70
N VAL A 241 7.65 3.57 -4.38
CA VAL A 241 7.67 4.11 -3.03
C VAL A 241 6.27 4.50 -2.59
N CYS A 242 5.97 4.31 -1.32
CA CYS A 242 4.67 4.64 -0.76
C CYS A 242 4.78 5.10 0.69
N LEU A 243 3.65 5.57 1.22
CA LEU A 243 3.55 5.99 2.61
C LEU A 243 2.23 5.51 3.20
N LEU A 244 2.30 4.81 4.32
CA LEU A 244 1.16 4.53 5.19
C LEU A 244 1.14 5.55 6.32
N SER A 245 -0.05 6.09 6.64
CA SER A 245 -0.20 7.01 7.74
C SER A 245 -1.48 6.78 8.53
N ARG A 246 -1.34 6.92 9.85
CA ARG A 246 -2.47 7.11 10.77
C ARG A 246 -2.79 8.61 10.95
N VAL A 247 -1.85 9.48 10.58
CA VAL A 247 -2.01 10.93 10.63
C VAL A 247 -2.72 11.39 9.36
N PRO A 248 -3.65 12.35 9.41
CA PRO A 248 -4.28 12.90 8.22
C PRO A 248 -3.27 13.36 7.17
N VAL A 249 -3.48 12.93 5.93
CA VAL A 249 -2.63 13.28 4.78
C VAL A 249 -3.29 14.41 3.98
N GLY A 250 -2.53 15.49 3.79
CA GLY A 250 -2.87 16.61 2.93
C GLY A 250 -2.32 16.43 1.51
N PRO A 251 -1.82 17.51 0.86
CA PRO A 251 -1.28 17.45 -0.49
C PRO A 251 -0.14 16.43 -0.65
N VAL A 252 -0.16 15.72 -1.79
CA VAL A 252 0.89 14.79 -2.22
C VAL A 252 1.46 15.29 -3.55
N ILE A 253 2.78 15.36 -3.65
CA ILE A 253 3.51 15.79 -4.85
C ILE A 253 4.38 14.64 -5.33
N SER A 254 4.14 14.20 -6.56
CA SER A 254 4.98 13.25 -7.30
C SER A 254 5.97 13.99 -8.18
N HIS A 255 7.17 13.43 -8.37
CA HIS A 255 8.20 13.96 -9.25
C HIS A 255 8.49 13.04 -10.45
N ARG A 256 7.69 11.99 -10.67
CA ARG A 256 7.89 10.96 -11.72
C ARG A 256 8.08 11.55 -13.12
N HIS A 257 7.42 12.67 -13.40
CA HIS A 257 7.47 13.29 -14.71
C HIS A 257 8.55 14.36 -14.88
N VAL A 258 9.28 14.69 -13.80
CA VAL A 258 10.30 15.73 -13.84
C VAL A 258 11.58 15.18 -14.45
N SER A 259 11.99 15.80 -15.56
CA SER A 259 13.28 15.51 -16.19
C SER A 259 14.38 16.40 -15.60
N PHE A 260 15.59 15.87 -15.46
CA PHE A 260 16.76 16.61 -14.99
C PHE A 260 18.02 16.18 -15.74
N LYS A 261 19.10 16.95 -15.59
CA LYS A 261 20.39 16.61 -16.20
C LYS A 261 21.29 15.91 -15.19
N ASP A 262 21.98 14.85 -15.63
CA ASP A 262 23.10 14.28 -14.88
C ASP A 262 24.39 15.10 -15.08
N LEU A 263 25.50 14.62 -14.51
CA LEU A 263 26.79 15.31 -14.56
C LEU A 263 27.39 15.37 -15.98
N GLU A 264 26.95 14.50 -16.88
CA GLU A 264 27.38 14.44 -18.28
C GLU A 264 26.42 15.22 -19.21
N GLY A 265 25.35 15.80 -18.65
CA GLY A 265 24.35 16.57 -19.41
C GLY A 265 23.26 15.71 -20.05
N HIS A 266 23.24 14.40 -19.79
CA HIS A 266 22.17 13.52 -20.26
C HIS A 266 20.87 13.81 -19.52
N THR A 267 19.76 13.78 -20.25
CA THR A 267 18.43 13.91 -19.64
C THR A 267 18.09 12.60 -18.91
N ARG A 268 17.77 12.70 -17.63
CA ARG A 268 17.30 11.61 -16.76
C ARG A 268 15.91 11.90 -16.26
N ARG A 269 15.24 10.84 -15.83
CA ARG A 269 14.08 10.84 -14.94
C ARG A 269 14.36 9.89 -13.80
N LEU A 270 13.68 10.08 -12.67
CA LEU A 270 13.71 9.11 -11.60
C LEU A 270 13.02 7.83 -12.07
N ALA A 271 13.68 6.68 -11.95
CA ALA A 271 13.00 5.40 -12.15
C ALA A 271 11.97 5.21 -11.04
N ARG A 272 12.42 5.31 -9.79
CA ARG A 272 11.59 5.24 -8.58
C ARG A 272 11.32 6.64 -8.08
N ASP A 273 10.05 6.99 -7.91
CA ASP A 273 9.65 8.38 -7.68
C ASP A 273 10.23 8.98 -6.38
N LEU A 274 10.29 10.31 -6.32
CA LEU A 274 10.41 11.09 -5.10
C LEU A 274 9.02 11.63 -4.77
N ILE A 275 8.34 11.06 -3.78
CA ILE A 275 7.06 11.60 -3.31
C ILE A 275 7.28 12.55 -2.13
N HIS A 276 6.58 13.68 -2.13
CA HIS A 276 6.51 14.61 -1.01
C HIS A 276 5.08 14.65 -0.48
N VAL A 277 4.89 14.15 0.73
CA VAL A 277 3.60 14.04 1.40
C VAL A 277 3.52 15.06 2.51
N ILE A 278 2.47 15.87 2.53
CA ILE A 278 2.21 16.79 3.64
C ILE A 278 1.32 16.09 4.66
N LEU A 279 1.85 15.81 5.85
CA LEU A 279 1.07 15.36 6.99
C LEU A 279 0.37 16.56 7.65
N GLN A 280 -0.85 16.36 8.13
CA GLN A 280 -1.67 17.36 8.80
C GLN A 280 -2.10 16.85 10.19
N PRO A 281 -1.18 16.76 11.17
CA PRO A 281 -1.54 16.34 12.52
C PRO A 281 -2.54 17.35 13.13
N PRO A 282 -3.75 16.91 13.56
CA PRO A 282 -4.69 17.76 14.27
C PRO A 282 -4.06 18.61 15.38
N GLY A 283 -4.27 19.93 15.34
CA GLY A 283 -3.75 20.85 16.34
C GLY A 283 -2.25 21.16 16.25
N SER A 284 -1.55 20.71 15.20
CA SER A 284 -0.12 21.00 14.98
C SER A 284 0.15 21.56 13.59
N SER A 285 1.38 22.07 13.38
CA SER A 285 1.81 22.52 12.06
C SER A 285 2.02 21.34 11.10
N PRO A 286 1.77 21.52 9.79
CA PRO A 286 2.04 20.47 8.81
C PRO A 286 3.51 20.05 8.77
N ILE A 287 3.75 18.75 8.52
CA ILE A 287 5.09 18.17 8.42
C ILE A 287 5.23 17.53 7.03
N GLY A 288 6.27 17.90 6.29
CA GLY A 288 6.59 17.26 5.01
C GLY A 288 7.31 15.92 5.21
N VAL A 289 6.97 14.90 4.44
CA VAL A 289 7.72 13.64 4.37
C VAL A 289 8.10 13.38 2.92
N TRP A 290 9.40 13.32 2.67
CA TRP A 290 9.97 12.95 1.37
C TRP A 290 10.37 11.48 1.42
N VAL A 291 9.80 10.66 0.53
CA VAL A 291 10.16 9.23 0.45
C VAL A 291 11.10 9.01 -0.72
N VAL A 292 12.20 8.28 -0.47
CA VAL A 292 13.23 7.99 -1.48
C VAL A 292 13.48 6.49 -1.65
N HIS A 293 13.80 6.08 -2.87
CA HIS A 293 14.40 4.80 -3.18
C HIS A 293 15.43 4.94 -4.32
N LEU A 294 16.66 5.37 -3.99
CA LEU A 294 17.66 5.76 -5.01
C LEU A 294 18.26 4.53 -5.71
N LYS A 295 18.64 4.63 -6.99
CA LYS A 295 19.13 3.55 -7.85
C LYS A 295 20.00 2.51 -7.12
N SER A 296 19.64 1.23 -7.14
CA SER A 296 20.41 0.16 -6.50
C SER A 296 21.75 -0.14 -7.21
N ASN A 297 22.64 -0.89 -6.56
CA ASN A 297 23.90 -1.37 -7.17
C ASN A 297 23.71 -2.49 -8.20
N PHE A 298 22.46 -2.83 -8.57
CA PHE A 298 22.18 -3.80 -9.62
C PHE A 298 22.77 -3.35 -10.95
N GLY A 299 23.53 -4.24 -11.61
CA GLY A 299 24.35 -3.92 -12.79
C GLY A 299 25.76 -3.42 -12.48
N GLY A 300 26.14 -3.33 -11.19
CA GLY A 300 27.47 -2.93 -10.73
C GLY A 300 27.53 -1.48 -10.26
N ARG A 301 28.36 -1.23 -9.24
CA ARG A 301 28.50 0.09 -8.60
C ARG A 301 28.98 1.16 -9.57
N GLU A 302 29.92 0.85 -10.46
CA GLU A 302 30.48 1.78 -11.44
C GLU A 302 29.40 2.37 -12.37
N PHE A 303 28.43 1.54 -12.77
CA PHE A 303 27.29 1.98 -13.58
C PHE A 303 26.23 2.70 -12.75
N ALA A 304 25.94 2.19 -11.55
CA ALA A 304 24.85 2.69 -10.71
C ALA A 304 25.16 4.03 -10.02
N GLU A 305 26.41 4.24 -9.58
CA GLU A 305 26.79 5.38 -8.75
C GLU A 305 26.60 6.75 -9.46
N PRO A 306 26.97 6.94 -10.74
CA PRO A 306 26.70 8.19 -11.45
C PRO A 306 25.21 8.53 -11.54
N ILE A 307 24.36 7.52 -11.76
CA ILE A 307 22.91 7.67 -11.80
C ILE A 307 22.41 8.06 -10.40
N ARG A 308 22.78 7.29 -9.38
CA ARG A 308 22.39 7.53 -7.98
C ARG A 308 22.80 8.93 -7.51
N LEU A 309 23.99 9.40 -7.88
CA LEU A 309 24.47 10.74 -7.57
C LEU A 309 23.66 11.83 -8.27
N ALA A 310 23.23 11.62 -9.52
CA ALA A 310 22.36 12.54 -10.23
C ALA A 310 20.97 12.63 -9.58
N GLU A 311 20.40 11.49 -9.16
CA GLU A 311 19.15 11.42 -8.38
C GLU A 311 19.29 12.14 -7.03
N ALA A 312 20.37 11.89 -6.29
CA ALA A 312 20.67 12.56 -5.03
C ALA A 312 20.75 14.09 -5.18
N LYS A 313 21.43 14.58 -6.23
CA LYS A 313 21.49 16.02 -6.55
C LYS A 313 20.11 16.55 -6.95
N PHE A 314 19.26 15.75 -7.60
CA PHE A 314 17.88 16.12 -7.88
C PHE A 314 17.06 16.27 -6.59
N VAL A 315 17.12 15.28 -5.69
CA VAL A 315 16.46 15.32 -4.37
C VAL A 315 16.88 16.59 -3.62
N ARG A 316 18.20 16.82 -3.49
CA ARG A 316 18.74 18.02 -2.81
C ARG A 316 18.15 19.32 -3.35
N ARG A 317 18.03 19.47 -4.67
CA ARG A 317 17.44 20.68 -5.29
C ARG A 317 15.97 20.88 -4.88
N GLN A 318 15.18 19.82 -4.75
CA GLN A 318 13.79 19.97 -4.29
C GLN A 318 13.72 20.36 -2.81
N LEU A 319 14.59 19.78 -1.98
CA LEU A 319 14.70 20.15 -0.56
C LEU A 319 15.15 21.61 -0.40
N ASP A 320 16.11 22.07 -1.21
CA ASP A 320 16.57 23.46 -1.21
C ASP A 320 15.47 24.43 -1.64
N LYS A 321 14.62 24.07 -2.61
CA LYS A 321 13.44 24.89 -2.96
C LYS A 321 12.48 25.01 -1.78
N SER A 322 12.25 23.93 -1.05
CA SER A 322 11.41 23.95 0.16
C SER A 322 11.99 24.89 1.23
N LEU A 323 13.30 24.76 1.51
CA LEU A 323 14.00 25.62 2.47
C LEU A 323 14.16 27.07 2.02
N ALA A 324 14.23 27.33 0.71
CA ALA A 324 14.26 28.68 0.17
C ALA A 324 12.89 29.37 0.26
N ALA A 325 11.80 28.60 0.11
CA ALA A 325 10.44 29.10 0.30
C ALA A 325 10.11 29.33 1.78
N ASN A 326 10.62 28.47 2.67
CA ASN A 326 10.52 28.63 4.12
C ASN A 326 11.77 28.06 4.80
N SER A 327 12.61 28.92 5.37
CA SER A 327 13.84 28.49 6.05
C SER A 327 13.60 27.63 7.29
N ASP A 328 12.38 27.65 7.83
CA ASP A 328 11.94 26.80 8.93
C ASP A 328 11.00 25.67 8.47
N ALA A 329 11.06 25.27 7.20
CA ALA A 329 10.27 24.16 6.69
C ALA A 329 10.54 22.87 7.49
N ALA A 330 9.51 22.36 8.14
CA ALA A 330 9.55 21.12 8.91
C ALA A 330 9.31 19.93 7.98
N PHE A 331 10.37 19.16 7.69
CA PHE A 331 10.24 17.94 6.91
C PHE A 331 11.25 16.87 7.30
N LEU A 332 10.92 15.62 6.94
CA LEU A 332 11.75 14.44 7.03
C LEU A 332 12.03 13.90 5.63
N VAL A 333 13.20 13.28 5.42
CA VAL A 333 13.55 12.54 4.20
C VAL A 333 13.88 11.12 4.61
N MET A 334 13.11 10.15 4.12
CA MET A 334 13.07 8.79 4.63
C MET A 334 13.08 7.80 3.49
N GLY A 335 13.77 6.68 3.64
CA GLY A 335 13.78 5.65 2.60
C GLY A 335 15.07 4.84 2.54
N ASP A 336 15.17 4.08 1.45
CA ASP A 336 16.37 3.37 1.05
C ASP A 336 17.21 4.26 0.10
N PHE A 337 18.35 4.71 0.59
CA PHE A 337 19.25 5.57 -0.17
C PHE A 337 20.26 4.78 -1.01
N ASN A 338 20.29 3.44 -0.87
CA ASN A 338 21.19 2.53 -1.58
C ASN A 338 22.69 2.87 -1.47
N ASP A 339 23.08 3.67 -0.48
CA ASP A 339 24.47 4.06 -0.26
C ASP A 339 24.74 4.42 1.19
N ILE A 340 26.02 4.31 1.57
CA ILE A 340 26.47 4.51 2.95
C ILE A 340 26.61 5.99 3.28
N TRP A 341 26.47 6.34 4.56
CA TRP A 341 26.49 7.71 5.07
C TRP A 341 27.60 8.61 4.51
N LYS A 342 28.81 8.08 4.32
CA LYS A 342 29.99 8.85 3.87
C LYS A 342 30.11 9.03 2.36
N SER A 343 29.25 8.41 1.56
CA SER A 343 29.37 8.49 0.11
C SER A 343 29.07 9.90 -0.42
N GLU A 344 29.57 10.23 -1.62
CA GLU A 344 29.24 11.50 -2.26
C GLU A 344 27.72 11.65 -2.47
N VAL A 345 27.04 10.55 -2.78
CA VAL A 345 25.58 10.48 -2.94
C VAL A 345 24.88 10.96 -1.67
N MET A 346 25.22 10.39 -0.51
CA MET A 346 24.59 10.79 0.76
C MET A 346 24.93 12.22 1.13
N GLN A 347 26.20 12.63 0.98
CA GLN A 347 26.62 13.99 1.30
C GLN A 347 25.99 15.05 0.38
N ALA A 348 25.65 14.69 -0.86
CA ALA A 348 24.89 15.55 -1.76
C ALA A 348 23.48 15.83 -1.23
N ILE A 349 22.78 14.84 -0.67
CA ILE A 349 21.44 15.01 -0.10
C ILE A 349 21.49 15.76 1.23
N VAL A 350 22.45 15.40 2.10
CA VAL A 350 22.66 16.07 3.39
C VAL A 350 22.86 17.57 3.18
N GLY A 351 23.62 17.97 2.17
CA GLY A 351 23.89 19.37 1.89
C GLY A 351 24.86 19.98 2.90
N LYS A 352 24.92 21.31 2.97
CA LYS A 352 25.91 22.06 3.76
C LYS A 352 25.30 23.32 4.37
N GLY A 353 25.99 23.89 5.36
CA GLY A 353 25.60 25.15 5.99
C GLY A 353 24.34 25.03 6.84
N SER A 354 23.60 26.13 6.98
CA SER A 354 22.36 26.21 7.78
C SER A 354 21.23 25.32 7.27
N ASN A 355 21.30 24.89 6.00
CA ASN A 355 20.29 24.07 5.34
C ASN A 355 20.63 22.57 5.35
N ALA A 356 21.75 22.20 5.99
CA ALA A 356 22.16 20.81 6.07
C ALA A 356 21.12 19.98 6.84
N LEU A 357 20.79 18.80 6.31
CA LEU A 357 19.92 17.85 7.00
C LEU A 357 20.68 17.21 8.16
N SER A 358 19.94 16.85 9.20
CA SER A 358 20.49 16.18 10.38
C SER A 358 20.17 14.70 10.38
N MET A 359 21.18 13.89 10.71
CA MET A 359 21.04 12.48 11.05
C MET A 359 21.20 12.33 12.58
N PRO A 360 20.21 11.79 13.29
CA PRO A 360 20.21 11.77 14.77
C PRO A 360 21.18 10.74 15.41
N LEU A 361 22.04 10.11 14.60
CA LEU A 361 23.03 9.15 15.05
C LEU A 361 24.45 9.71 14.88
N SER A 362 25.33 9.35 15.83
CA SER A 362 26.76 9.58 15.65
C SER A 362 27.32 8.69 14.53
N GLU A 363 28.46 9.06 13.93
CA GLU A 363 29.10 8.24 12.91
C GLU A 363 29.45 6.83 13.43
N ALA A 364 29.91 6.74 14.69
CA ALA A 364 30.20 5.45 15.32
C ALA A 364 28.94 4.61 15.48
N SER A 365 27.82 5.22 15.88
CA SER A 365 26.52 4.56 15.96
C SER A 365 26.05 4.06 14.59
N MET A 366 26.16 4.89 13.54
CA MET A 366 25.77 4.48 12.19
C MET A 366 26.56 3.28 11.68
N LYS A 367 27.87 3.21 11.93
CA LYS A 367 28.69 2.05 11.53
C LYS A 367 28.28 0.73 12.19
N SER A 368 27.64 0.80 13.36
CA SER A 368 27.13 -0.38 14.08
C SER A 368 25.72 -0.80 13.65
N GLN A 369 25.01 0.06 12.90
CA GLN A 369 23.70 -0.25 12.38
C GLN A 369 23.82 -1.06 11.09
N ILE A 370 22.90 -2.00 10.92
CA ILE A 370 22.74 -2.78 9.69
C ILE A 370 21.29 -2.62 9.29
N THR A 371 21.04 -1.97 8.16
CA THR A 371 19.71 -1.82 7.57
C THR A 371 19.56 -2.64 6.31
N TYR A 372 20.62 -2.90 5.56
CA TYR A 372 20.68 -3.96 4.57
C TYR A 372 21.39 -5.18 5.15
N ASN A 373 20.71 -6.31 5.26
CA ASN A 373 21.15 -7.45 6.06
C ASN A 373 21.70 -8.64 5.25
N GLN A 374 21.91 -8.49 3.93
CA GLN A 374 22.50 -9.55 3.09
C GLN A 374 24.02 -9.57 3.12
N ASP A 375 24.58 -10.76 3.35
CA ASP A 375 26.01 -11.01 3.15
C ASP A 375 26.34 -11.06 1.65
N PRO A 376 27.54 -10.58 1.24
CA PRO A 376 28.61 -10.00 2.04
C PRO A 376 28.49 -8.47 2.25
N TYR A 377 27.38 -7.84 1.87
CA TYR A 377 27.24 -6.39 1.72
C TYR A 377 26.50 -5.68 2.87
N LYS A 378 26.44 -6.31 4.05
CA LYS A 378 25.77 -5.74 5.23
C LYS A 378 26.19 -4.29 5.48
N SER A 379 25.21 -3.39 5.53
CA SER A 379 25.46 -1.95 5.61
C SER A 379 24.24 -1.19 6.15
N MET A 380 24.43 0.08 6.50
CA MET A 380 23.35 1.02 6.77
C MET A 380 23.13 1.88 5.52
N ILE A 381 22.01 1.66 4.83
CA ILE A 381 21.59 2.38 3.62
C ILE A 381 20.19 2.98 3.74
N ASP A 382 19.47 2.67 4.81
CA ASP A 382 18.13 3.19 5.11
C ASP A 382 18.23 4.25 6.21
N PHE A 383 17.67 5.44 5.95
CA PHE A 383 17.85 6.59 6.83
C PHE A 383 16.55 7.37 7.06
N ILE A 384 16.52 8.09 8.18
CA ILE A 384 15.57 9.16 8.49
C ILE A 384 16.38 10.44 8.69
N LEU A 385 16.41 11.29 7.68
CA LEU A 385 17.05 12.61 7.74
C LEU A 385 16.02 13.66 8.10
N SER A 386 16.42 14.68 8.84
CA SER A 386 15.52 15.76 9.28
C SER A 386 15.99 17.12 8.77
N SER A 387 15.05 17.98 8.39
CA SER A 387 15.33 19.39 8.15
C SER A 387 15.84 20.07 9.44
N PRO A 388 16.48 21.25 9.35
CA PRO A 388 16.91 21.99 10.54
C PRO A 388 15.77 22.27 11.55
N ALA A 389 14.53 22.39 11.08
CA ALA A 389 13.36 22.56 11.93
C ALA A 389 13.01 21.26 12.67
N MET A 390 12.91 20.14 11.94
CA MET A 390 12.59 18.84 12.53
C MET A 390 13.71 18.30 13.42
N SER A 391 14.98 18.63 13.16
CA SER A 391 16.10 18.16 13.99
C SER A 391 16.03 18.68 15.43
N ARG A 392 15.48 19.87 15.64
CA ARG A 392 15.22 20.43 16.98
C ARG A 392 14.09 19.71 17.72
N ARG A 393 13.20 19.04 16.98
CA ARG A 393 12.07 18.28 17.49
C ARG A 393 12.38 16.80 17.70
N TYR A 394 13.56 16.33 17.32
CA TYR A 394 13.94 14.93 17.51
C TYR A 394 13.99 14.56 19.00
N LEU A 395 13.28 13.50 19.38
CA LEU A 395 13.38 12.92 20.72
C LEU A 395 14.69 12.15 20.83
N LYS A 396 15.67 12.75 21.53
CA LYS A 396 17.03 12.22 21.64
C LYS A 396 17.03 10.77 22.16
N GLY A 397 17.65 9.87 21.40
CA GLY A 397 17.80 8.46 21.76
C GLY A 397 16.67 7.55 21.27
N SER A 398 15.68 8.10 20.55
CA SER A 398 14.55 7.33 20.02
C SER A 398 14.85 6.59 18.71
N TYR A 399 15.97 6.87 18.04
CA TYR A 399 16.32 6.18 16.80
C TYR A 399 16.56 4.69 17.05
N ARG A 400 15.77 3.83 16.38
CA ARG A 400 15.79 2.38 16.56
C ARG A 400 15.82 1.67 15.22
N THR A 401 16.61 0.60 15.14
CA THR A 401 16.59 -0.38 14.06
C THR A 401 16.04 -1.69 14.59
N ILE A 402 15.17 -2.37 13.85
CA ILE A 402 14.68 -3.71 14.21
C ILE A 402 15.41 -4.75 13.36
N PRO A 403 16.38 -5.49 13.92
CA PRO A 403 17.14 -6.46 13.15
C PRO A 403 16.27 -7.67 12.76
N GLY A 404 16.50 -8.18 11.56
CA GLY A 404 15.77 -9.31 11.00
C GLY A 404 16.52 -9.97 9.84
N SER A 405 15.74 -10.67 9.01
CA SER A 405 16.16 -11.43 7.83
C SER A 405 14.92 -11.73 6.99
N VAL A 406 15.08 -12.16 5.74
CA VAL A 406 13.94 -12.59 4.90
C VAL A 406 13.04 -13.61 5.61
N GLY A 407 13.62 -14.49 6.43
CA GLY A 407 12.89 -15.53 7.14
C GLY A 407 12.32 -15.14 8.51
N THR A 408 12.58 -13.93 9.01
CA THR A 408 12.09 -13.46 10.33
C THR A 408 11.35 -12.14 10.28
N SER A 409 11.74 -11.24 9.38
CA SER A 409 11.06 -9.96 9.14
C SER A 409 10.38 -9.90 7.76
N GLY A 410 10.58 -10.90 6.90
CA GLY A 410 10.00 -10.91 5.55
C GLY A 410 10.72 -9.98 4.55
N SER A 411 11.82 -9.35 4.96
CA SER A 411 12.65 -8.48 4.12
C SER A 411 14.14 -8.66 4.44
N ASP A 412 14.97 -8.41 3.44
CA ASP A 412 16.42 -8.28 3.59
C ASP A 412 16.86 -6.88 4.04
N HIS A 413 15.89 -6.00 4.32
CA HIS A 413 16.12 -4.77 5.05
C HIS A 413 15.63 -4.88 6.51
N ASN A 414 16.33 -4.20 7.41
CA ASN A 414 15.93 -3.96 8.78
C ASN A 414 15.34 -2.53 8.84
N PRO A 415 14.08 -2.36 9.23
CA PRO A 415 13.48 -1.03 9.28
C PRO A 415 14.11 -0.18 10.37
N VAL A 416 14.05 1.13 10.14
CA VAL A 416 14.47 2.14 11.10
C VAL A 416 13.30 3.03 11.49
N SER A 417 13.29 3.49 12.73
CA SER A 417 12.26 4.38 13.29
C SER A 417 12.89 5.46 14.16
N ALA A 418 12.18 6.57 14.32
CA ALA A 418 12.55 7.66 15.21
C ALA A 418 11.29 8.40 15.69
N ILE A 419 11.41 9.09 16.83
CA ILE A 419 10.32 9.88 17.41
C ILE A 419 10.67 11.36 17.30
N PHE A 420 9.69 12.16 16.87
CA PHE A 420 9.78 13.61 16.83
C PHE A 420 8.63 14.23 17.60
N LEU A 421 8.85 15.40 18.18
CA LEU A 421 7.80 16.24 18.72
C LEU A 421 7.06 16.93 17.57
N LEU A 422 5.76 17.17 17.73
CA LEU A 422 4.95 17.85 16.72
C LEU A 422 5.15 19.38 16.72
N ASN A 423 5.55 19.95 17.87
CA ASN A 423 5.77 21.38 18.07
C ASN A 423 7.20 21.68 18.50
#